data_AF-A0A0R3FB88-F1
#
_entry.id   AF-A0A0R3FB88-F1
#
_cell.length_a   1.000
_cell.length_b   1.000
_cell.length_c   1.000
_cell.angle_alpha   90.00
_cell.angle_beta   90.00
_cell.angle_gamma   90.00
#
_symmetry.space_group_name_H-M   'P 1'
#
loop_
_entity.id
_entity.type
_entity.pdbx_description
1 polymer ?
#
loop_
_entity_poly.entity_id
_entity_poly.type
_entity_poly.pdbx_seq_one_letter_code
_entity_poly.pdbx_strand_id
1 'polypeptide(L)'
;MSRELTDLEMLSELEPVAEANLNRHLSVATEWHPHDYVPWERGRNFAQMGGDDWDPEQSQLSEVAKAAMITNLLTEDNLPSYHRQAAQYFGLDGAWGTWVGRWTAEENRHGIVIRDYLVVTRGVDPVALERARMEHMTAGFNPTDEEESVHKTDFLLSVAYTTLQELATRVSHRNTGKVCDDPVADRMLQRVAADENLHMIFYRNMCSAALDLVPDQALEAIAAVIENFRMPGQGMPNFRRNGVLMAKHGIYDPRQHLEEVVTPNLRKWRIFDRSDFSAKGEQRREQLAAYVEDLKRQVIKFEEQRDRMLAREAKKREARAG
;
A
#
# COMPACT_ATOMS: atom_id res chain seq x y z
N MET A 1 21.75 -1.81 -29.60
CA MET A 1 20.82 -2.13 -28.50
C MET A 1 21.67 -2.46 -27.30
N SER A 2 21.41 -1.86 -26.14
CA SER A 2 22.04 -2.30 -24.89
C SER A 2 21.62 -3.74 -24.63
N ARG A 3 22.52 -4.54 -24.05
CA ARG A 3 22.25 -5.92 -23.65
C ARG A 3 21.18 -5.91 -22.55
N GLU A 4 20.18 -6.80 -22.65
CA GLU A 4 19.26 -7.02 -21.53
C GLU A 4 19.99 -7.72 -20.38
N LEU A 5 19.79 -7.22 -19.15
CA LEU A 5 20.36 -7.81 -17.94
C LEU A 5 19.37 -8.80 -17.31
N THR A 6 19.90 -9.88 -16.77
CA THR A 6 19.15 -10.82 -15.93
C THR A 6 18.93 -10.25 -14.53
N ASP A 7 17.98 -10.81 -13.77
CA ASP A 7 17.72 -10.42 -12.37
C ASP A 7 18.98 -10.49 -11.51
N LEU A 8 19.78 -11.56 -11.65
CA LEU A 8 21.02 -11.73 -10.88
C LEU A 8 22.06 -10.64 -11.21
N GLU A 9 22.17 -10.27 -12.48
CA GLU A 9 23.07 -9.19 -12.91
C GLU A 9 22.57 -7.84 -12.37
N MET A 10 21.27 -7.56 -12.47
CA MET A 10 20.70 -6.32 -11.93
C MET A 10 20.85 -6.22 -10.41
N LEU A 11 20.61 -7.31 -9.67
CA LEU A 11 20.83 -7.37 -8.22
C LEU A 11 22.27 -7.05 -7.87
N SER A 12 23.23 -7.62 -8.60
CA SER A 12 24.66 -7.37 -8.38
C SER A 12 25.07 -5.94 -8.72
N GLU A 13 24.60 -5.39 -9.84
CA GLU A 13 24.95 -4.03 -10.29
C GLU A 13 24.30 -2.94 -9.41
N LEU A 14 23.10 -3.19 -8.87
CA LEU A 14 22.36 -2.24 -8.04
C LEU A 14 22.69 -2.35 -6.53
N GLU A 15 23.39 -3.41 -6.10
CA GLU A 15 23.76 -3.63 -4.69
C GLU A 15 24.43 -2.42 -4.03
N PRO A 16 25.40 -1.70 -4.65
CA PRO A 16 25.98 -0.51 -4.03
C PRO A 16 24.98 0.63 -3.82
N VAL A 17 23.99 0.75 -4.71
CA VAL A 17 22.91 1.75 -4.59
C VAL A 17 21.94 1.33 -3.49
N ALA A 18 21.64 0.03 -3.39
CA ALA A 18 20.84 -0.55 -2.31
C ALA A 18 21.49 -0.30 -0.94
N GLU A 19 22.79 -0.57 -0.81
CA GLU A 19 23.56 -0.32 0.40
C GLU A 19 23.52 1.17 0.80
N ALA A 20 23.76 2.08 -0.15
CA ALA A 20 23.70 3.52 0.11
C ALA A 20 22.30 3.96 0.58
N ASN A 21 21.24 3.40 -0.01
CA ASN A 21 19.86 3.72 0.37
C ASN A 21 19.42 3.09 1.68
N LEU A 22 19.91 1.88 1.99
CA LEU A 22 19.75 1.23 3.28
C LEU A 22 20.40 2.09 4.38
N ASN A 23 21.65 2.50 4.19
CA ASN A 23 22.35 3.36 5.14
C ASN A 23 21.64 4.72 5.32
N ARG A 24 21.17 5.32 4.22
CA ARG A 24 20.34 6.52 4.26
C ARG A 24 19.07 6.27 5.09
N HIS A 25 18.35 5.19 4.83
CA HIS A 25 17.13 4.82 5.56
C HIS A 25 17.40 4.70 7.05
N LEU A 26 18.39 3.90 7.44
CA LEU A 26 18.77 3.69 8.84
C LEU A 26 19.16 5.00 9.55
N SER A 27 19.75 5.97 8.83
CA SER A 27 20.14 7.26 9.41
C SER A 27 18.97 8.22 9.68
N VAL A 28 17.83 8.05 9.01
CA VAL A 28 16.66 8.94 9.14
C VAL A 28 15.45 8.27 9.78
N ALA A 29 15.44 6.93 9.82
CA ALA A 29 14.40 6.16 10.48
C ALA A 29 14.34 6.55 11.95
N THR A 30 13.16 6.97 12.40
CA THR A 30 12.92 7.33 13.80
C THR A 30 12.38 6.12 14.53
N GLU A 31 13.00 5.75 15.64
CA GLU A 31 12.50 4.66 16.48
C GLU A 31 11.12 5.01 17.05
N TRP A 32 10.24 4.02 17.06
CA TRP A 32 8.94 4.07 17.70
C TRP A 32 8.48 2.65 18.04
N HIS A 33 7.64 2.54 19.07
CA HIS A 33 7.12 1.26 19.53
C HIS A 33 5.59 1.26 19.49
N PRO A 34 4.95 0.16 19.06
CA PRO A 34 3.48 0.06 19.01
C PRO A 34 2.79 0.45 20.33
N HIS A 35 3.35 0.07 21.47
CA HIS A 35 2.73 0.32 22.77
C HIS A 35 2.62 1.80 23.15
N ASP A 36 3.35 2.70 22.49
CA ASP A 36 3.26 4.15 22.72
C ASP A 36 2.04 4.80 22.02
N TYR A 37 1.34 4.05 21.17
CA TYR A 37 0.26 4.55 20.31
C TYR A 37 -1.10 3.88 20.57
N VAL A 38 -1.21 3.12 21.66
CA VAL A 38 -2.43 2.40 22.04
C VAL A 38 -2.96 2.97 23.37
N PRO A 39 -4.27 3.27 23.48
CA PRO A 39 -4.83 3.86 24.70
C PRO A 39 -5.12 2.77 25.73
N TRP A 40 -4.08 2.20 26.33
CA TRP A 40 -4.17 1.02 27.21
C TRP A 40 -5.15 1.16 28.37
N GLU A 41 -5.37 2.37 28.89
CA GLU A 41 -6.38 2.65 29.94
C GLU A 41 -7.81 2.30 29.53
N ARG A 42 -8.11 2.21 28.22
CA ARG A 42 -9.43 1.78 27.70
C ARG A 42 -9.60 0.25 27.69
N GLY A 43 -8.50 -0.50 27.85
CA GLY A 43 -8.48 -1.95 27.81
C GLY A 43 -9.19 -2.57 29.02
N ARG A 44 -10.00 -3.60 28.76
CA ARG A 44 -10.65 -4.41 29.80
C ARG A 44 -10.90 -5.83 29.32
N ASN A 45 -10.93 -6.77 30.26
CA ASN A 45 -11.06 -8.20 29.98
C ASN A 45 -12.30 -8.53 29.12
N PHE A 46 -12.17 -9.53 28.25
CA PHE A 46 -13.31 -10.19 27.58
C PHE A 46 -13.94 -11.25 28.48
N ALA A 47 -15.07 -11.83 28.09
CA ALA A 47 -15.86 -12.70 28.95
C ALA A 47 -15.08 -13.90 29.51
N GLN A 48 -14.22 -14.50 28.69
CA GLN A 48 -13.38 -15.65 29.11
C GLN A 48 -12.42 -15.31 30.27
N MET A 49 -12.03 -14.04 30.42
CA MET A 49 -11.15 -13.56 31.48
C MET A 49 -11.92 -12.75 32.55
N GLY A 50 -13.24 -12.93 32.63
CA GLY A 50 -14.09 -12.32 33.67
C GLY A 50 -14.50 -10.87 33.40
N GLY A 51 -14.47 -10.41 32.15
CA GLY A 51 -15.11 -9.15 31.75
C GLY A 51 -16.32 -9.37 30.85
N ASP A 52 -16.53 -8.50 29.88
CA ASP A 52 -17.67 -8.55 28.95
C ASP A 52 -17.18 -8.74 27.52
N ASP A 53 -17.92 -9.49 26.71
CA ASP A 53 -17.63 -9.57 25.28
C ASP A 53 -17.95 -8.25 24.56
N TRP A 54 -17.52 -8.19 23.30
CA TRP A 54 -17.74 -7.01 22.47
C TRP A 54 -19.23 -6.80 22.21
N ASP A 55 -19.65 -5.54 22.21
CA ASP A 55 -20.97 -5.10 21.78
C ASP A 55 -20.81 -3.93 20.79
N PRO A 56 -21.61 -3.83 19.72
CA PRO A 56 -21.55 -2.74 18.76
C PRO A 56 -21.54 -1.33 19.36
N GLU A 57 -22.25 -1.10 20.47
CA GLU A 57 -22.32 0.21 21.15
C GLU A 57 -20.99 0.63 21.79
N GLN A 58 -20.05 -0.30 21.96
CA GLN A 58 -18.73 -0.02 22.54
C GLN A 58 -17.81 0.70 21.53
N SER A 59 -18.06 0.55 20.23
CA SER A 59 -17.23 1.15 19.18
C SER A 59 -17.61 2.61 18.93
N GLN A 60 -16.59 3.48 18.96
CA GLN A 60 -16.72 4.88 18.54
C GLN A 60 -16.43 5.09 17.05
N LEU A 61 -15.96 4.05 16.35
CA LEU A 61 -15.61 4.14 14.93
C LEU A 61 -16.85 4.11 14.06
N SER A 62 -16.91 5.01 13.07
CA SER A 62 -17.91 4.92 12.00
C SER A 62 -17.73 3.66 11.16
N GLU A 63 -18.76 3.22 10.45
CA GLU A 63 -18.66 2.05 9.55
C GLU A 63 -17.58 2.22 8.47
N VAL A 64 -17.34 3.46 8.03
CA VAL A 64 -16.27 3.78 7.08
C VAL A 64 -14.90 3.60 7.74
N ALA A 65 -14.73 4.11 8.97
CA ALA A 65 -13.50 3.95 9.73
C ALA A 65 -13.20 2.49 10.05
N LYS A 66 -14.21 1.70 10.44
CA LYS A 66 -14.06 0.25 10.65
C LYS A 66 -13.61 -0.47 9.39
N ALA A 67 -14.26 -0.21 8.25
CA ALA A 67 -13.88 -0.82 6.99
C ALA A 67 -12.43 -0.49 6.60
N ALA A 68 -12.03 0.76 6.78
CA ALA A 68 -10.68 1.24 6.47
C ALA A 68 -9.63 0.64 7.40
N MET A 69 -9.86 0.64 8.71
CA MET A 69 -8.97 0.05 9.71
C MET A 69 -8.81 -1.46 9.53
N ILE A 70 -9.91 -2.18 9.25
CA ILE A 70 -9.85 -3.62 8.97
C ILE A 70 -9.08 -3.87 7.68
N THR A 71 -9.37 -3.14 6.60
CA THR A 71 -8.65 -3.34 5.33
C THR A 71 -7.16 -3.02 5.48
N ASN A 72 -6.80 -1.94 6.15
CA ASN A 72 -5.40 -1.62 6.44
C ASN A 72 -4.75 -2.73 7.28
N LEU A 73 -5.37 -3.16 8.39
CA LEU A 73 -4.81 -4.25 9.22
C LEU A 73 -4.61 -5.53 8.43
N LEU A 74 -5.61 -5.96 7.65
CA LEU A 74 -5.50 -7.22 6.90
C LEU A 74 -4.41 -7.12 5.83
N THR A 75 -4.22 -5.95 5.21
CA THR A 75 -3.05 -5.73 4.35
C THR A 75 -1.75 -5.88 5.15
N GLU A 76 -1.58 -5.20 6.29
CA GLU A 76 -0.36 -5.32 7.11
C GLU A 76 -0.08 -6.74 7.61
N ASP A 77 -1.10 -7.46 8.09
CA ASP A 77 -0.96 -8.80 8.66
C ASP A 77 -0.54 -9.84 7.60
N ASN A 78 -0.75 -9.58 6.31
CA ASN A 78 -0.31 -10.48 5.25
C ASN A 78 1.20 -10.37 4.95
N LEU A 79 1.94 -9.64 5.79
CA LEU A 79 3.40 -9.52 5.78
C LEU A 79 4.17 -10.84 5.56
N PRO A 80 3.78 -12.02 6.09
CA PRO A 80 4.47 -13.27 5.77
C PRO A 80 4.52 -13.56 4.26
N SER A 81 3.46 -13.23 3.52
CA SER A 81 3.43 -13.36 2.06
C SER A 81 4.33 -12.33 1.38
N TYR A 82 4.33 -11.09 1.87
CA TYR A 82 5.14 -10.02 1.30
C TYR A 82 6.63 -10.22 1.56
N HIS A 83 7.01 -10.68 2.76
CA HIS A 83 8.37 -11.10 3.08
C HIS A 83 8.86 -12.22 2.16
N ARG A 84 8.02 -13.25 1.91
CA ARG A 84 8.35 -14.33 0.97
C ARG A 84 8.63 -13.78 -0.43
N GLN A 85 7.77 -12.90 -0.95
CA GLN A 85 7.97 -12.27 -2.27
C GLN A 85 9.26 -11.43 -2.29
N ALA A 86 9.48 -10.61 -1.27
CA ALA A 86 10.69 -9.78 -1.16
C ALA A 86 11.96 -10.63 -1.11
N ALA A 87 11.98 -11.69 -0.29
CA ALA A 87 13.10 -12.63 -0.22
C ALA A 87 13.35 -13.37 -1.53
N GLN A 88 12.29 -13.69 -2.30
CA GLN A 88 12.40 -14.34 -3.59
C GLN A 88 13.04 -13.44 -4.66
N TYR A 89 12.64 -12.17 -4.74
CA TYR A 89 13.08 -11.28 -5.83
C TYR A 89 14.27 -10.38 -5.48
N PHE A 90 14.51 -10.09 -4.20
CA PHE A 90 15.67 -9.30 -3.76
C PHE A 90 16.81 -10.17 -3.22
N GLY A 91 16.51 -11.40 -2.78
CA GLY A 91 17.46 -12.27 -2.11
C GLY A 91 17.61 -11.98 -0.62
N LEU A 92 18.46 -12.76 0.04
CA LEU A 92 18.67 -12.73 1.51
C LEU A 92 20.11 -12.41 1.91
N ASP A 93 20.96 -12.09 0.94
CA ASP A 93 22.37 -11.77 1.16
C ASP A 93 22.63 -10.26 0.99
N GLY A 94 23.72 -9.79 1.60
CA GLY A 94 24.20 -8.42 1.41
C GLY A 94 23.24 -7.32 1.88
N ALA A 95 23.28 -6.18 1.19
CA ALA A 95 22.42 -5.03 1.42
C ALA A 95 20.97 -5.34 1.10
N TRP A 96 20.68 -6.13 0.05
CA TRP A 96 19.32 -6.60 -0.24
C TRP A 96 18.72 -7.40 0.90
N GLY A 97 19.43 -8.42 1.39
CA GLY A 97 18.96 -9.24 2.52
C GLY A 97 18.79 -8.42 3.80
N THR A 98 19.70 -7.49 4.05
CA THR A 98 19.59 -6.58 5.20
C THR A 98 18.38 -5.66 5.06
N TRP A 99 18.10 -5.13 3.86
CA TRP A 99 16.90 -4.35 3.58
C TRP A 99 15.63 -5.17 3.78
N VAL A 100 15.53 -6.38 3.21
CA VAL A 100 14.38 -7.27 3.37
C VAL A 100 14.09 -7.51 4.85
N GLY A 101 15.12 -7.87 5.63
CA GLY A 101 14.98 -8.09 7.06
C GLY A 101 14.56 -6.83 7.82
N ARG A 102 15.16 -5.67 7.50
CA ARG A 102 14.84 -4.40 8.15
C ARG A 102 13.42 -3.95 7.84
N TRP A 103 13.06 -3.87 6.57
CA TRP A 103 11.72 -3.50 6.09
C TRP A 103 10.67 -4.41 6.72
N THR A 104 10.86 -5.74 6.69
CA THR A 104 9.92 -6.69 7.33
C THR A 104 9.75 -6.43 8.82
N ALA A 105 10.84 -6.15 9.55
CA ALA A 105 10.76 -5.85 10.98
C ALA A 105 10.01 -4.54 11.26
N GLU A 106 10.16 -3.54 10.40
CA GLU A 106 9.44 -2.26 10.51
C GLU A 106 7.95 -2.44 10.22
N GLU A 107 7.60 -3.09 9.10
CA GLU A 107 6.23 -3.43 8.69
C GLU A 107 5.47 -4.24 9.76
N ASN A 108 6.14 -5.17 10.42
CA ASN A 108 5.50 -6.00 11.45
C ASN A 108 4.90 -5.15 12.59
N ARG A 109 5.46 -3.95 12.86
CA ARG A 109 4.91 -3.02 13.86
C ARG A 109 3.58 -2.41 13.42
N HIS A 110 3.34 -2.26 12.12
CA HIS A 110 2.11 -1.68 11.56
C HIS A 110 0.90 -2.55 11.91
N GLY A 111 0.97 -3.85 11.61
CA GLY A 111 -0.07 -4.80 11.96
C GLY A 111 -0.32 -4.86 13.48
N ILE A 112 0.76 -4.91 14.28
CA ILE A 112 0.66 -4.94 15.75
C ILE A 112 -0.10 -3.73 16.27
N VAL A 113 0.31 -2.51 15.90
CA VAL A 113 -0.25 -1.28 16.49
C VAL A 113 -1.71 -1.08 16.09
N ILE A 114 -2.07 -1.38 14.83
CA ILE A 114 -3.45 -1.27 14.35
C ILE A 114 -4.33 -2.31 15.04
N ARG A 115 -3.86 -3.55 15.17
CA ARG A 115 -4.59 -4.64 15.84
C ARG A 115 -4.80 -4.32 17.32
N ASP A 116 -3.76 -3.88 18.01
CA ASP A 116 -3.86 -3.54 19.43
C ASP A 116 -4.80 -2.35 19.66
N TYR A 117 -4.74 -1.31 18.82
CA TYR A 117 -5.72 -0.23 18.87
C TYR A 117 -7.15 -0.76 18.72
N LEU A 118 -7.43 -1.59 17.72
CA LEU A 118 -8.77 -2.13 17.45
C LEU A 118 -9.29 -2.99 18.62
N VAL A 119 -8.44 -3.82 19.22
CA VAL A 119 -8.82 -4.67 20.36
C VAL A 119 -8.98 -3.87 21.64
N VAL A 120 -8.01 -3.01 21.99
CA VAL A 120 -8.02 -2.23 23.25
C VAL A 120 -9.16 -1.22 23.27
N THR A 121 -9.44 -0.57 22.15
CA THR A 121 -10.56 0.37 22.04
C THR A 121 -11.91 -0.32 21.83
N ARG A 122 -11.91 -1.63 21.59
CA ARG A 122 -13.11 -2.36 21.15
C ARG A 122 -13.74 -1.73 19.89
N GLY A 123 -12.89 -1.21 19.00
CA GLY A 123 -13.29 -0.48 17.80
C GLY A 123 -14.03 -1.35 16.78
N VAL A 124 -13.82 -2.66 16.79
CA VAL A 124 -14.52 -3.65 15.97
C VAL A 124 -14.75 -4.94 16.78
N ASP A 125 -15.61 -5.82 16.27
CA ASP A 125 -15.75 -7.18 16.81
C ASP A 125 -14.41 -7.93 16.68
N PRO A 126 -13.73 -8.25 17.80
CA PRO A 126 -12.44 -8.91 17.77
C PRO A 126 -12.53 -10.34 17.27
N VAL A 127 -13.66 -11.04 17.45
CA VAL A 127 -13.82 -12.42 16.95
C VAL A 127 -13.95 -12.42 15.43
N ALA A 128 -14.75 -11.51 14.88
CA ALA A 128 -14.85 -11.35 13.43
C ALA A 128 -13.51 -10.90 12.82
N LEU A 129 -12.79 -10.00 13.50
CA LEU A 129 -11.46 -9.56 13.08
C LEU A 129 -10.47 -10.72 13.01
N GLU A 130 -10.31 -11.49 14.09
CA GLU A 130 -9.37 -12.62 14.14
C GLU A 130 -9.71 -13.70 13.10
N ARG A 131 -10.99 -13.94 12.82
CA ARG A 131 -11.41 -14.83 11.71
C ARG A 131 -10.97 -14.29 10.35
N ALA A 132 -11.16 -13.00 10.10
CA ALA A 132 -10.75 -12.38 8.85
C ALA A 132 -9.23 -12.39 8.66
N ARG A 133 -8.47 -12.18 9.74
CA ARG A 133 -7.00 -12.30 9.76
C ARG A 133 -6.56 -13.71 9.36
N MET A 134 -7.13 -14.72 10.01
CA MET A 134 -6.85 -16.12 9.69
C MET A 134 -7.18 -16.47 8.23
N GLU A 135 -8.34 -16.04 7.73
CA GLU A 135 -8.74 -16.28 6.34
C GLU A 135 -7.78 -15.62 5.34
N HIS A 136 -7.48 -14.34 5.52
CA HIS A 136 -6.67 -13.59 4.57
C HIS A 136 -5.19 -14.03 4.59
N MET A 137 -4.60 -14.24 5.77
CA MET A 137 -3.22 -14.74 5.87
C MET A 137 -3.08 -16.16 5.32
N THR A 138 -4.11 -17.02 5.47
CA THR A 138 -4.10 -18.37 4.89
C THR A 138 -4.16 -18.33 3.36
N ALA A 139 -4.96 -17.42 2.79
CA ALA A 139 -5.01 -17.21 1.34
C ALA A 139 -3.66 -16.70 0.79
N GLY A 140 -2.99 -15.85 1.58
CA GLY A 140 -1.70 -15.27 1.24
C GLY A 140 -1.78 -14.28 0.09
N PHE A 141 -0.63 -13.93 -0.48
CA PHE A 141 -0.52 -13.05 -1.65
C PHE A 141 0.37 -13.70 -2.71
N ASN A 142 -0.15 -13.82 -3.93
CA ASN A 142 0.56 -14.30 -5.11
C ASN A 142 0.05 -13.57 -6.35
N PRO A 143 0.88 -13.40 -7.39
CA PRO A 143 0.39 -12.99 -8.69
C PRO A 143 -0.62 -14.01 -9.21
N THR A 144 -1.63 -13.54 -9.94
CA THR A 144 -2.61 -14.43 -10.57
C THR A 144 -2.03 -15.07 -11.83
N ASP A 145 -2.60 -16.19 -12.28
CA ASP A 145 -2.22 -16.81 -13.55
C ASP A 145 -2.39 -15.84 -14.74
N GLU A 146 -3.41 -14.97 -14.66
CA GLU A 146 -3.63 -13.91 -15.64
C GLU A 146 -2.48 -12.89 -15.63
N GLU A 147 -2.07 -12.42 -14.44
CA GLU A 147 -0.94 -11.49 -14.31
C GLU A 147 0.38 -12.09 -14.79
N GLU A 148 0.70 -13.32 -14.36
CA GLU A 148 1.90 -14.03 -14.80
C GLU A 148 1.91 -14.30 -16.31
N SER A 149 0.72 -14.36 -16.94
CA SER A 149 0.62 -14.51 -18.40
C SER A 149 0.91 -13.21 -19.16
N VAL A 150 0.71 -12.05 -18.54
CA VAL A 150 1.02 -10.74 -19.14
C VAL A 150 2.47 -10.36 -18.84
N HIS A 151 2.86 -10.42 -17.57
CA HIS A 151 4.20 -10.11 -17.11
C HIS A 151 4.61 -11.08 -15.99
N LYS A 152 5.63 -11.89 -16.27
CA LYS A 152 6.23 -12.72 -15.21
C LYS A 152 6.83 -11.83 -14.15
N THR A 153 6.50 -12.08 -12.89
CA THR A 153 7.06 -11.29 -11.79
C THR A 153 8.58 -11.47 -11.75
N ASP A 154 9.31 -10.36 -11.82
CA ASP A 154 10.76 -10.30 -11.76
C ASP A 154 11.22 -9.24 -10.75
N PHE A 155 12.53 -9.04 -10.65
CA PHE A 155 13.11 -8.02 -9.78
C PHE A 155 12.55 -6.61 -10.04
N LEU A 156 12.51 -6.16 -11.30
CA LEU A 156 12.12 -4.79 -11.64
C LEU A 156 10.64 -4.53 -11.39
N LEU A 157 9.78 -5.49 -11.74
CA LEU A 157 8.34 -5.43 -11.44
C LEU A 157 8.12 -5.38 -9.93
N SER A 158 8.87 -6.16 -9.16
CA SER A 158 8.77 -6.16 -7.69
C SER A 158 9.16 -4.80 -7.10
N VAL A 159 10.26 -4.19 -7.54
CA VAL A 159 10.67 -2.84 -7.09
C VAL A 159 9.62 -1.79 -7.49
N ALA A 160 9.12 -1.83 -8.72
CA ALA A 160 8.15 -0.87 -9.23
C ALA A 160 6.79 -0.99 -8.52
N TYR A 161 6.31 -2.22 -8.31
CA TYR A 161 5.09 -2.52 -7.58
C TYR A 161 5.16 -2.01 -6.14
N THR A 162 6.22 -2.37 -5.40
CA THR A 162 6.37 -1.93 -4.02
C THR A 162 6.49 -0.42 -3.92
N THR A 163 7.15 0.27 -4.87
CA THR A 163 7.20 1.74 -4.88
C THR A 163 5.80 2.38 -4.89
N LEU A 164 4.90 1.87 -5.74
CA LEU A 164 3.54 2.41 -5.88
C LEU A 164 2.66 1.96 -4.72
N GLN A 165 2.82 0.73 -4.24
CA GLN A 165 2.04 0.18 -3.14
C GLN A 165 2.33 0.90 -1.82
N GLU A 166 3.59 1.18 -1.50
CA GLU A 166 4.01 1.94 -0.30
C GLU A 166 3.43 3.37 -0.27
N LEU A 167 3.37 4.04 -1.43
CA LEU A 167 2.70 5.34 -1.53
C LEU A 167 1.18 5.23 -1.39
N ALA A 168 0.58 4.16 -1.92
CA ALA A 168 -0.85 3.91 -1.79
C ALA A 168 -1.25 3.64 -0.33
N THR A 169 -0.50 2.81 0.39
CA THR A 169 -0.73 2.54 1.81
C THR A 169 -0.50 3.78 2.67
N ARG A 170 0.56 4.55 2.40
CA ARG A 170 0.76 5.87 3.03
C ARG A 170 -0.47 6.77 2.93
N VAL A 171 -1.05 6.89 1.74
CA VAL A 171 -2.25 7.71 1.51
C VAL A 171 -3.45 7.12 2.27
N SER A 172 -3.66 5.80 2.17
CA SER A 172 -4.73 5.08 2.87
C SER A 172 -4.64 5.31 4.38
N HIS A 173 -3.51 5.02 5.02
CA HIS A 173 -3.28 5.19 6.46
C HIS A 173 -3.54 6.63 6.92
N ARG A 174 -2.95 7.61 6.23
CA ARG A 174 -3.13 9.03 6.56
C ARG A 174 -4.59 9.46 6.50
N ASN A 175 -5.35 8.97 5.51
CA ASN A 175 -6.75 9.33 5.37
C ASN A 175 -7.66 8.54 6.32
N THR A 176 -7.34 7.27 6.60
CA THR A 176 -7.99 6.45 7.63
C THR A 176 -7.90 7.12 8.99
N GLY A 177 -6.73 7.66 9.37
CA GLY A 177 -6.54 8.38 10.63
C GLY A 177 -7.52 9.52 10.83
N LYS A 178 -7.77 10.31 9.78
CA LYS A 178 -8.75 11.41 9.80
C LYS A 178 -10.19 10.92 9.91
N VAL A 179 -10.53 9.84 9.20
CA VAL A 179 -11.91 9.30 9.16
C VAL A 179 -12.28 8.57 10.45
N CYS A 180 -11.30 8.10 11.23
CA CYS A 180 -11.53 7.51 12.55
C CYS A 180 -12.11 8.50 13.57
N ASP A 181 -11.89 9.81 13.40
CA ASP A 181 -12.30 10.85 14.36
C ASP A 181 -11.83 10.56 15.81
N ASP A 182 -10.67 9.89 15.94
CA ASP A 182 -10.00 9.61 17.22
C ASP A 182 -8.55 10.13 17.13
N PRO A 183 -8.15 11.12 17.97
CA PRO A 183 -6.79 11.65 17.97
C PRO A 183 -5.70 10.59 18.18
N VAL A 184 -6.00 9.48 18.86
CA VAL A 184 -5.06 8.38 19.05
C VAL A 184 -4.86 7.61 17.75
N ALA A 185 -5.95 7.31 17.03
CA ALA A 185 -5.88 6.65 15.72
C ALA A 185 -5.17 7.52 14.68
N ASP A 186 -5.45 8.82 14.66
CA ASP A 186 -4.80 9.76 13.74
C ASP A 186 -3.29 9.82 13.99
N ARG A 187 -2.87 9.99 15.25
CA ARG A 187 -1.44 9.99 15.62
C ARG A 187 -0.76 8.65 15.25
N MET A 188 -1.42 7.52 15.53
CA MET A 188 -0.90 6.19 15.22
C MET A 188 -0.71 5.99 13.71
N LEU A 189 -1.73 6.29 12.91
CA LEU A 189 -1.66 6.07 11.46
C LEU A 189 -0.77 7.09 10.74
N GLN A 190 -0.58 8.28 11.31
CA GLN A 190 0.46 9.21 10.84
C GLN A 190 1.86 8.64 11.06
N ARG A 191 2.09 7.87 12.14
CA ARG A 191 3.36 7.20 12.39
C ARG A 191 3.61 6.09 11.37
N VAL A 192 2.62 5.22 11.16
CA VAL A 192 2.68 4.18 10.13
C VAL A 192 2.95 4.80 8.76
N ALA A 193 2.16 5.81 8.36
CA ALA A 193 2.36 6.52 7.08
C ALA A 193 3.73 7.22 6.93
N ALA A 194 4.45 7.48 8.03
CA ALA A 194 5.79 8.02 7.97
C ALA A 194 6.82 6.94 7.59
N ASP A 195 6.66 5.71 8.08
CA ASP A 195 7.47 4.55 7.71
C ASP A 195 7.26 4.20 6.23
N GLU A 196 6.00 4.11 5.77
CA GLU A 196 5.66 3.87 4.35
C GLU A 196 6.32 4.87 3.39
N ASN A 197 6.45 6.13 3.83
CA ASN A 197 7.13 7.15 3.05
C ASN A 197 8.64 6.87 2.94
N LEU A 198 9.28 6.39 4.01
CA LEU A 198 10.70 6.04 4.00
C LEU A 198 10.95 4.78 3.17
N HIS A 199 10.09 3.76 3.29
CA HIS A 199 10.10 2.56 2.46
C HIS A 199 9.96 2.89 0.98
N MET A 200 8.95 3.70 0.62
CA MET A 200 8.78 4.15 -0.77
C MET A 200 10.03 4.87 -1.28
N ILE A 201 10.69 5.72 -0.48
CA ILE A 201 11.90 6.42 -0.95
C ILE A 201 12.99 5.42 -1.31
N PHE A 202 13.16 4.32 -0.57
CA PHE A 202 14.10 3.26 -0.92
C PHE A 202 13.77 2.68 -2.31
N TYR A 203 12.55 2.16 -2.50
CA TYR A 203 12.15 1.52 -3.76
C TYR A 203 12.15 2.49 -4.95
N ARG A 204 11.67 3.72 -4.76
CA ARG A 204 11.70 4.76 -5.81
C ARG A 204 13.11 5.11 -6.26
N ASN A 205 14.06 5.13 -5.33
CA ASN A 205 15.47 5.36 -5.65
C ASN A 205 16.07 4.15 -6.39
N MET A 206 15.65 2.92 -6.06
CA MET A 206 16.02 1.73 -6.84
C MET A 206 15.47 1.78 -8.27
N CYS A 207 14.21 2.17 -8.48
CA CYS A 207 13.68 2.42 -9.83
C CYS A 207 14.47 3.50 -10.58
N SER A 208 14.92 4.55 -9.88
CA SER A 208 15.74 5.61 -10.50
C SER A 208 17.07 5.04 -11.00
N ALA A 209 17.76 4.24 -10.18
CA ALA A 209 19.02 3.60 -10.55
C ALA A 209 18.82 2.54 -11.65
N ALA A 210 17.74 1.77 -11.60
CA ALA A 210 17.39 0.81 -12.64
C ALA A 210 17.12 1.50 -13.99
N LEU A 211 16.46 2.67 -14.00
CA LEU A 211 16.28 3.46 -15.21
C LEU A 211 17.60 3.97 -15.78
N ASP A 212 18.61 4.24 -14.95
CA ASP A 212 19.93 4.66 -15.41
C ASP A 212 20.79 3.46 -15.89
N LEU A 213 20.56 2.26 -15.34
CA LEU A 213 21.28 1.03 -15.68
C LEU A 213 20.70 0.32 -16.93
N VAL A 214 19.39 0.12 -16.95
CA VAL A 214 18.64 -0.60 -17.98
C VAL A 214 17.35 0.17 -18.36
N PRO A 215 17.46 1.33 -19.03
CA PRO A 215 16.34 2.26 -19.25
C PRO A 215 15.08 1.61 -19.80
N ASP A 216 15.20 0.84 -20.88
CA ASP A 216 14.07 0.20 -21.55
C ASP A 216 13.40 -0.90 -20.68
N GLN A 217 14.19 -1.73 -19.99
CA GLN A 217 13.64 -2.79 -19.11
C GLN A 217 12.94 -2.18 -17.89
N ALA A 218 13.55 -1.16 -17.28
CA ALA A 218 12.97 -0.48 -16.13
C ALA A 218 11.69 0.29 -16.52
N LEU A 219 11.67 0.95 -17.68
CA LEU A 219 10.46 1.59 -18.21
C LEU A 219 9.34 0.58 -18.45
N GLU A 220 9.66 -0.58 -19.03
CA GLU A 220 8.67 -1.64 -19.24
C GLU A 220 8.02 -2.08 -17.93
N ALA A 221 8.83 -2.40 -16.92
CA ALA A 221 8.33 -2.83 -15.61
C ALA A 221 7.48 -1.73 -14.92
N ILE A 222 7.95 -0.48 -14.95
CA ILE A 222 7.20 0.65 -14.38
C ILE A 222 5.85 0.83 -15.08
N ALA A 223 5.84 0.80 -16.42
CA ALA A 223 4.62 0.97 -17.19
C ALA A 223 3.65 -0.19 -16.94
N ALA A 224 4.14 -1.44 -16.93
CA ALA A 224 3.36 -2.63 -16.65
C ALA A 224 2.67 -2.56 -15.28
N VAL A 225 3.38 -2.13 -14.24
CA VAL A 225 2.82 -1.99 -12.90
C VAL A 225 1.79 -0.86 -12.86
N ILE A 226 2.07 0.31 -13.45
CA ILE A 226 1.11 1.43 -13.46
C ILE A 226 -0.17 1.04 -14.17
N GLU A 227 -0.07 0.32 -15.29
CA GLU A 227 -1.20 -0.07 -16.12
C GLU A 227 -2.11 -1.10 -15.44
N ASN A 228 -1.51 -1.96 -14.61
CA ASN A 228 -2.16 -3.12 -14.00
C ASN A 228 -2.17 -3.06 -12.46
N PHE A 229 -1.95 -1.89 -11.86
CA PHE A 229 -1.81 -1.75 -10.42
C PHE A 229 -3.06 -2.26 -9.69
N ARG A 230 -2.85 -3.13 -8.70
CA ARG A 230 -3.90 -3.64 -7.82
C ARG A 230 -3.45 -3.57 -6.37
N MET A 231 -4.40 -3.24 -5.49
CA MET A 231 -4.17 -3.34 -4.05
C MET A 231 -4.08 -4.83 -3.64
N PRO A 232 -3.20 -5.20 -2.69
CA PRO A 232 -2.93 -6.59 -2.32
C PRO A 232 -4.03 -7.21 -1.41
N GLY A 233 -5.31 -7.01 -1.75
CA GLY A 233 -6.46 -7.50 -0.97
C GLY A 233 -7.19 -8.67 -1.59
N GLN A 234 -6.60 -9.37 -2.57
CA GLN A 234 -7.17 -10.63 -3.07
C GLN A 234 -7.32 -11.62 -1.91
N GLY A 235 -8.46 -12.30 -1.83
CA GLY A 235 -8.77 -13.21 -0.71
C GLY A 235 -9.11 -12.52 0.62
N MET A 236 -9.10 -11.18 0.69
CA MET A 236 -9.54 -10.46 1.88
C MET A 236 -11.08 -10.47 1.99
N PRO A 237 -11.67 -10.80 3.15
CA PRO A 237 -13.11 -10.74 3.36
C PRO A 237 -13.67 -9.33 3.10
N ASN A 238 -14.79 -9.25 2.40
CA ASN A 238 -15.47 -7.99 2.04
C ASN A 238 -14.63 -6.98 1.22
N PHE A 239 -13.49 -7.38 0.64
CA PHE A 239 -12.54 -6.47 0.00
C PHE A 239 -13.18 -5.50 -1.02
N ARG A 240 -13.99 -6.02 -1.96
CA ARG A 240 -14.66 -5.19 -2.97
C ARG A 240 -15.60 -4.16 -2.35
N ARG A 241 -16.37 -4.57 -1.32
CA ARG A 241 -17.31 -3.70 -0.62
C ARG A 241 -16.56 -2.60 0.14
N ASN A 242 -15.50 -2.97 0.86
CA ASN A 242 -14.67 -2.02 1.60
C ASN A 242 -13.95 -1.05 0.65
N GLY A 243 -13.38 -1.55 -0.45
CA GLY A 243 -12.72 -0.71 -1.46
C GLY A 243 -13.66 0.34 -2.07
N VAL A 244 -14.90 -0.04 -2.41
CA VAL A 244 -15.92 0.93 -2.87
C VAL A 244 -16.25 1.95 -1.79
N LEU A 245 -16.40 1.52 -0.55
CA LEU A 245 -16.70 2.41 0.58
C LEU A 245 -15.55 3.39 0.83
N MET A 246 -14.30 2.90 0.86
CA MET A 246 -13.09 3.70 1.05
C MET A 246 -12.93 4.74 -0.07
N ALA A 247 -13.09 4.33 -1.34
CA ALA A 247 -12.99 5.24 -2.48
C ALA A 247 -14.10 6.30 -2.47
N LYS A 248 -15.33 5.90 -2.14
CA LYS A 248 -16.47 6.82 -2.03
C LYS A 248 -16.24 7.89 -0.94
N HIS A 249 -15.56 7.54 0.14
CA HIS A 249 -15.31 8.45 1.27
C HIS A 249 -13.90 9.09 1.25
N GLY A 250 -13.16 8.96 0.14
CA GLY A 250 -11.89 9.65 -0.07
C GLY A 250 -10.72 9.12 0.77
N ILE A 251 -10.78 7.86 1.21
CA ILE A 251 -9.66 7.21 1.91
C ILE A 251 -8.58 6.82 0.91
N TYR A 252 -8.98 6.12 -0.15
CA TYR A 252 -8.12 5.84 -1.30
C TYR A 252 -8.99 5.68 -2.55
N ASP A 253 -8.83 6.58 -3.52
CA ASP A 253 -9.62 6.63 -4.75
C ASP A 253 -8.74 6.86 -6.00
N PRO A 254 -9.31 6.78 -7.22
CA PRO A 254 -8.54 7.00 -8.45
C PRO A 254 -7.86 8.37 -8.56
N ARG A 255 -8.45 9.44 -7.97
CA ARG A 255 -7.85 10.79 -7.98
C ARG A 255 -6.58 10.78 -7.16
N GLN A 256 -6.64 10.22 -5.96
CA GLN A 256 -5.50 10.08 -5.07
C GLN A 256 -4.43 9.16 -5.66
N HIS A 257 -4.81 8.04 -6.27
CA HIS A 257 -3.87 7.16 -6.96
C HIS A 257 -3.12 7.90 -8.08
N LEU A 258 -3.83 8.63 -8.95
CA LEU A 258 -3.20 9.38 -10.02
C LEU A 258 -2.26 10.48 -9.50
N GLU A 259 -2.72 11.30 -8.55
CA GLU A 259 -2.03 12.54 -8.16
C GLU A 259 -0.99 12.35 -7.06
N GLU A 260 -1.21 11.41 -6.14
CA GLU A 260 -0.31 11.17 -5.00
C GLU A 260 0.61 9.97 -5.21
N VAL A 261 0.25 9.01 -6.08
CA VAL A 261 1.00 7.75 -6.27
C VAL A 261 1.70 7.71 -7.64
N VAL A 262 0.95 7.83 -8.75
CA VAL A 262 1.51 7.67 -10.10
C VAL A 262 2.29 8.91 -10.55
N THR A 263 1.65 10.08 -10.56
CA THR A 263 2.23 11.31 -11.11
C THR A 263 3.54 11.73 -10.42
N PRO A 264 3.67 11.69 -9.09
CA PRO A 264 4.91 12.10 -8.42
C PRO A 264 6.10 11.21 -8.76
N ASN A 265 5.88 9.90 -8.92
CA ASN A 265 6.93 8.95 -9.30
C ASN A 265 7.37 9.16 -10.75
N LEU A 266 6.43 9.27 -11.69
CA LEU A 266 6.75 9.57 -13.10
C LEU A 266 7.56 10.85 -13.25
N ARG A 267 7.21 11.89 -12.48
CA ARG A 267 7.97 13.15 -12.42
C ARG A 267 9.35 12.95 -11.80
N LYS A 268 9.47 12.24 -10.67
CA LYS A 268 10.75 12.00 -10.00
C LYS A 268 11.73 11.24 -10.89
N TRP A 269 11.23 10.26 -11.64
CA TRP A 269 12.00 9.46 -12.59
C TRP A 269 12.22 10.17 -13.93
N ARG A 270 11.56 11.32 -14.15
CA ARG A 270 11.63 12.12 -15.37
C ARG A 270 11.27 11.32 -16.63
N ILE A 271 10.34 10.36 -16.53
CA ILE A 271 10.04 9.40 -17.61
C ILE A 271 9.82 10.10 -18.96
N PHE A 272 9.07 11.21 -18.95
CA PHE A 272 8.74 11.96 -20.17
C PHE A 272 9.83 12.94 -20.65
N ASP A 273 10.88 13.15 -19.85
CA ASP A 273 12.00 14.05 -20.19
C ASP A 273 13.30 13.29 -20.52
N ARG A 274 13.32 11.97 -20.31
CA ARG A 274 14.45 11.10 -20.64
C ARG A 274 14.71 11.05 -22.15
N SER A 275 15.97 10.85 -22.54
CA SER A 275 16.39 10.80 -23.96
C SER A 275 17.30 9.63 -24.26
N ASP A 276 17.32 8.65 -23.35
CA ASP A 276 18.21 7.49 -23.33
C ASP A 276 17.47 6.17 -23.59
N PHE A 277 16.19 6.25 -23.97
CA PHE A 277 15.42 5.09 -24.41
C PHE A 277 15.77 4.72 -25.85
N SER A 278 15.68 3.41 -26.16
CA SER A 278 15.73 2.97 -27.55
C SER A 278 14.40 3.25 -28.26
N ALA A 279 14.31 2.96 -29.57
CA ALA A 279 13.04 3.06 -30.30
C ALA A 279 11.89 2.24 -29.65
N LYS A 280 12.21 1.09 -29.03
CA LYS A 280 11.23 0.28 -28.29
C LYS A 280 10.80 0.98 -27.01
N GLY A 281 11.76 1.49 -26.22
CA GLY A 281 11.48 2.26 -25.02
C GLY A 281 10.67 3.54 -25.30
N GLU A 282 10.96 4.24 -26.40
CA GLU A 282 10.18 5.40 -26.84
C GLU A 282 8.72 5.04 -27.15
N GLN A 283 8.49 3.94 -27.87
CA GLN A 283 7.14 3.44 -28.10
C GLN A 283 6.43 3.09 -26.78
N ARG A 284 7.13 2.45 -25.84
CA ARG A 284 6.57 2.11 -24.53
C ARG A 284 6.22 3.37 -23.72
N ARG A 285 7.07 4.40 -23.80
CA ARG A 285 6.82 5.70 -23.17
C ARG A 285 5.58 6.39 -23.72
N GLU A 286 5.37 6.35 -25.03
CA GLU A 286 4.16 6.89 -25.67
C GLU A 286 2.90 6.15 -25.21
N GLN A 287 2.95 4.82 -25.08
CA GLN A 287 1.85 4.02 -24.55
C GLN A 287 1.53 4.41 -23.11
N LEU A 288 2.54 4.50 -22.25
CA LEU A 288 2.37 4.93 -20.87
C LEU A 288 1.80 6.36 -20.78
N ALA A 289 2.25 7.27 -21.64
CA ALA A 289 1.68 8.62 -21.72
C ALA A 289 0.19 8.59 -22.08
N ALA A 290 -0.20 7.78 -23.08
CA ALA A 290 -1.60 7.60 -23.46
C ALA A 290 -2.44 6.99 -22.33
N TYR A 291 -1.90 6.01 -21.60
CA TYR A 291 -2.55 5.42 -20.44
C TYR A 291 -2.78 6.45 -19.32
N VAL A 292 -1.77 7.26 -19.00
CA VAL A 292 -1.91 8.33 -17.98
C VAL A 292 -2.97 9.35 -18.37
N GLU A 293 -3.10 9.68 -19.65
CA GLU A 293 -4.20 10.53 -20.15
C GLU A 293 -5.57 9.86 -20.04
N ASP A 294 -5.67 8.55 -20.27
CA ASP A 294 -6.92 7.82 -20.03
C ASP A 294 -7.26 7.76 -18.54
N LEU A 295 -6.28 7.49 -17.67
CA LEU A 295 -6.45 7.50 -16.21
C LEU A 295 -7.00 8.86 -15.74
N LYS A 296 -6.49 9.98 -16.24
CA LYS A 296 -7.06 11.32 -15.98
C LYS A 296 -8.55 11.42 -16.34
N ARG A 297 -8.97 10.86 -17.48
CA ARG A 297 -10.38 10.83 -17.89
C ARG A 297 -11.21 9.92 -16.98
N GLN A 298 -10.68 8.76 -16.59
CA GLN A 298 -11.35 7.84 -15.68
C GLN A 298 -11.59 8.46 -14.31
N VAL A 299 -10.62 9.23 -13.80
CA VAL A 299 -10.77 9.96 -12.53
C VAL A 299 -11.95 10.93 -12.59
N ILE A 300 -12.08 11.73 -13.65
CA ILE A 300 -13.20 12.68 -13.80
C ILE A 300 -14.53 11.93 -13.81
N LYS A 301 -14.62 10.83 -14.57
CA LYS A 301 -15.84 9.99 -14.62
C LYS A 301 -16.19 9.42 -13.24
N PHE A 302 -15.18 8.98 -12.48
CA PHE A 302 -15.37 8.46 -11.13
C PHE A 302 -15.92 9.55 -10.19
N GLU A 303 -15.34 10.76 -10.21
CA GLU A 303 -15.79 11.88 -9.37
C GLU A 303 -17.25 12.26 -9.67
N GLU A 304 -17.62 12.38 -10.96
CA GLU A 304 -19.00 12.63 -11.34
C GLU A 304 -19.97 11.55 -10.84
N GLN A 305 -19.57 10.28 -10.91
CA GLN A 305 -20.38 9.17 -10.41
C GLN A 305 -20.52 9.24 -8.88
N ARG A 306 -19.41 9.48 -8.17
CA ARG A 306 -19.38 9.64 -6.71
C ARG A 306 -20.32 10.75 -6.26
N ASP A 307 -20.24 11.92 -6.88
CA ASP A 307 -21.06 13.09 -6.51
C ASP A 307 -22.55 12.84 -6.76
N ARG A 308 -22.90 12.19 -7.88
CA ARG A 308 -24.28 11.76 -8.16
C ARG A 308 -24.81 10.78 -7.11
N MET A 309 -23.98 9.85 -6.63
CA MET A 309 -24.38 8.91 -5.57
C MET A 309 -24.59 9.62 -4.23
N LEU A 310 -23.64 10.48 -3.82
CA LEU A 310 -23.74 11.24 -2.57
C LEU A 310 -24.97 12.15 -2.56
N ALA A 311 -25.25 12.85 -3.67
CA ALA A 311 -26.46 13.66 -3.81
C ALA A 311 -27.75 12.84 -3.71
N ARG A 312 -27.78 11.62 -4.27
CA ARG A 312 -28.94 10.71 -4.15
C ARG A 312 -29.14 10.24 -2.70
N GLU A 313 -28.07 9.96 -1.98
CA GLU A 313 -28.15 9.56 -0.58
C GLU A 313 -28.60 10.70 0.33
N ALA A 314 -28.10 11.93 0.10
CA ALA A 314 -28.55 13.12 0.81
C ALA A 314 -30.07 13.31 0.67
N LYS A 315 -30.58 13.27 -0.56
CA LYS A 315 -32.03 13.35 -0.84
C LYS A 315 -32.84 12.26 -0.13
N LYS A 316 -32.32 11.02 -0.07
CA LYS A 316 -32.97 9.91 0.64
C LYS A 316 -32.98 10.11 2.15
N ARG A 317 -31.93 10.71 2.73
CA ARG A 317 -31.87 11.03 4.16
C ARG A 317 -32.85 12.15 4.49
N GLU A 318 -32.90 13.21 3.69
CA GLU A 318 -33.86 14.31 3.82
C GLU A 318 -35.30 13.80 3.77
N ALA A 319 -35.63 12.95 2.79
CA ALA A 319 -36.97 12.38 2.64
C ALA A 319 -37.38 11.38 3.74
N ARG A 320 -36.44 10.90 4.56
CA ARG A 320 -36.71 10.06 5.75
C ARG A 320 -36.81 10.87 7.03
N ALA A 321 -36.30 12.10 7.03
CA ALA A 321 -36.26 12.99 8.18
C ALA A 321 -37.44 13.97 8.22
N GLY A 322 -38.08 14.23 7.08
CA GLY A 322 -39.36 14.95 6.97
C GLY A 322 -40.54 13.99 6.89
#